data_AF-A0A970K0S8-F1
#
_entry.id   AF-A0A970K0S8-F1
#
_cell.length_a   1.000
_cell.length_b   1.000
_cell.length_c   1.000
_cell.angle_alpha   90.00
_cell.angle_beta   90.00
_cell.angle_gamma   90.00
#
_symmetry.space_group_name_H-M   'P 1'
#
loop_
_entity.id
_entity.type
_entity.pdbx_description
1 polymer ?
#
loop_
_entity_poly.entity_id
_entity_poly.type
_entity_poly.pdbx_seq_one_letter_code
_entity_poly.pdbx_strand_id
1 'polypeptide(L)'
;MAEKMKHSGCLPGPEGDGSGLTEDQAFRESPDQYWHFATLSQVPAYRDSPFADSKYDGLRDLLITGASVEGKPAAFFAYVGYPATPPPAGGYPGILLIHGGGGTAYPQYMNLWMDQGYVVMALDWYNQRPLSQPGRLTETNVARAALPGGKRQLHEINVANMVIAHSLLRSLDQVNADKTAFVGLSWGSWYGAIVAAVDPRFKGGIEIYCGGVDKNRPDMINGRFHHAIKVPLYWVASTNDQNVTPAALQHGFNACAKLENKSLVIDLPHSHIGFTFPSCFRMAAFFLQDGPGLPKLGSAQLSGSVLRADIIARGKGVTQAILCYTEDAKEPIAYKRTWKSIPAQVSADQVQAELPPNVFQCFLSAYDEKSPFDDLCGSTNLLEFPVYG
;
A
#
# COMPACT_ATOMS: atom_id res chain seq x y z
N MET A 1 -15.92 50.09 68.05
CA MET A 1 -15.52 48.90 68.84
C MET A 1 -15.47 47.71 67.90
N ALA A 2 -14.41 46.92 68.02
CA ALA A 2 -14.01 45.75 67.21
C ALA A 2 -15.14 44.71 67.04
N GLU A 3 -15.14 43.84 66.03
CA GLU A 3 -14.11 42.81 65.80
C GLU A 3 -14.34 42.00 64.49
N LYS A 4 -13.27 41.30 64.06
CA LYS A 4 -13.15 40.12 63.17
C LYS A 4 -12.80 40.35 61.68
N MET A 5 -11.60 39.91 61.27
CA MET A 5 -11.35 38.55 60.74
C MET A 5 -9.87 38.38 60.34
N LYS A 6 -9.35 37.16 60.48
CA LYS A 6 -7.96 36.76 60.18
C LYS A 6 -7.76 36.50 58.67
N HIS A 7 -6.64 36.97 58.11
CA HIS A 7 -6.10 36.68 56.77
C HIS A 7 -5.00 35.59 56.87
N SER A 8 -5.05 34.52 56.05
CA SER A 8 -4.26 34.26 54.81
C SER A 8 -2.75 34.47 54.98
N GLY A 9 -1.82 33.63 54.54
CA GLY A 9 -1.82 32.50 53.61
C GLY A 9 -0.39 32.40 53.07
N CYS A 10 0.18 31.21 52.96
CA CYS A 10 1.41 30.96 52.23
C CYS A 10 1.54 29.46 51.99
N LEU A 11 1.66 29.02 50.71
CA LEU A 11 2.36 27.83 50.19
C LEU A 11 1.98 27.60 48.69
N PRO A 12 2.79 26.86 47.90
CA PRO A 12 3.38 27.33 46.65
C PRO A 12 2.67 26.84 45.38
N GLY A 13 3.06 27.41 44.24
CA GLY A 13 2.43 27.21 42.94
C GLY A 13 2.57 25.79 42.36
N PRO A 14 1.77 25.46 41.33
CA PRO A 14 1.85 24.16 40.69
C PRO A 14 2.99 24.14 39.66
N GLU A 15 3.92 23.22 39.86
CA GLU A 15 4.73 22.65 38.79
C GLU A 15 3.79 21.90 37.84
N GLY A 16 3.77 22.29 36.56
CA GLY A 16 3.10 21.55 35.50
C GLY A 16 4.12 20.81 34.65
N ASP A 17 4.09 19.48 34.68
CA ASP A 17 4.81 18.62 33.74
C ASP A 17 4.02 18.49 32.43
N GLY A 18 4.20 19.47 31.55
CA GLY A 18 3.59 19.47 30.21
C GLY A 18 4.21 18.46 29.24
N SER A 19 4.04 17.15 29.47
CA SER A 19 4.49 16.09 28.54
C SER A 19 3.38 15.22 27.96
N GLY A 20 2.13 15.68 27.98
CA GLY A 20 1.02 14.96 27.34
C GLY A 20 1.14 15.01 25.82
N LEU A 21 1.72 13.98 25.20
CA LEU A 21 1.63 13.77 23.75
C LEU A 21 0.15 13.66 23.35
N THR A 22 -0.21 14.27 22.22
CA THR A 22 -1.54 14.05 21.63
C THR A 22 -1.74 12.57 21.29
N GLU A 23 -2.99 12.06 21.29
CA GLU A 23 -3.27 10.66 20.90
C GLU A 23 -2.68 10.30 19.54
N ASP A 24 -2.63 11.26 18.62
CA ASP A 24 -2.00 11.13 17.30
C ASP A 24 -0.48 10.92 17.37
N GLN A 25 0.19 11.61 18.29
CA GLN A 25 1.62 11.45 18.51
C GLN A 25 1.91 10.14 19.25
N ALA A 26 1.04 9.71 20.16
CA ALA A 26 1.18 8.44 20.87
C ALA A 26 0.97 7.22 19.97
N PHE A 27 0.19 7.34 18.89
CA PHE A 27 -0.03 6.27 17.92
C PHE A 27 1.17 6.03 16.97
N ARG A 28 2.00 7.05 16.75
CA ARG A 28 3.10 6.99 15.78
C ARG A 28 4.33 6.34 16.41
N GLU A 29 4.87 5.32 15.74
CA GLU A 29 6.06 4.59 16.19
C GLU A 29 7.20 4.72 15.19
N SER A 30 8.44 4.77 15.70
CA SER A 30 9.61 4.82 14.82
C SER A 30 9.91 3.43 14.29
N PRO A 31 10.03 3.22 12.95
CA PRO A 31 10.40 1.92 12.41
C PRO A 31 11.77 1.43 12.92
N ASP A 32 12.67 2.34 13.29
CA ASP A 32 14.02 1.99 13.78
C ASP A 32 14.00 1.31 15.16
N GLN A 33 12.87 1.33 15.88
CA GLN A 33 12.66 0.56 17.11
C GLN A 33 12.56 -0.95 16.84
N TYR A 34 12.17 -1.33 15.61
CA TYR A 34 11.85 -2.70 15.23
C TYR A 34 12.84 -3.25 14.19
N TRP A 35 13.32 -2.41 13.27
CA TRP A 35 14.12 -2.84 12.13
C TRP A 35 15.41 -2.03 11.99
N HIS A 36 16.54 -2.71 12.15
CA HIS A 36 17.85 -2.15 11.87
C HIS A 36 18.17 -2.25 10.37
N PHE A 37 17.84 -1.20 9.61
CA PHE A 37 18.03 -1.17 8.15
C PHE A 37 19.47 -1.54 7.72
N ALA A 38 20.50 -1.08 8.43
CA ALA A 38 21.90 -1.40 8.10
C ALA A 38 22.18 -2.92 8.09
N THR A 39 21.51 -3.68 8.96
CA THR A 39 21.61 -5.14 9.02
C THR A 39 20.78 -5.78 7.90
N LEU A 40 19.53 -5.34 7.72
CA LEU A 40 18.61 -5.92 6.73
C LEU A 40 18.99 -5.61 5.27
N SER A 41 19.76 -4.54 5.05
CA SER A 41 20.22 -4.09 3.74
C SER A 41 21.40 -4.90 3.19
N GLN A 42 21.99 -5.78 3.99
CA GLN A 42 23.04 -6.70 3.54
C GLN A 42 22.46 -7.78 2.62
N VAL A 43 23.24 -8.22 1.64
CA VAL A 43 22.85 -9.34 0.76
C VAL A 43 22.79 -10.62 1.62
N PRO A 44 21.63 -11.29 1.69
CA PRO A 44 21.49 -12.49 2.50
C PRO A 44 22.21 -13.69 1.86
N ALA A 45 22.53 -14.69 2.69
CA ALA A 45 22.82 -16.02 2.17
C ALA A 45 21.54 -16.63 1.57
N TYR A 46 21.69 -17.32 0.44
CA TYR A 46 20.59 -18.02 -0.22
C TYR A 46 21.11 -19.26 -0.94
N ARG A 47 20.20 -20.18 -1.25
CA ARG A 47 20.47 -21.38 -2.06
C ARG A 47 19.25 -21.73 -2.88
N ASP A 48 19.44 -22.51 -3.93
CA ASP A 48 18.33 -23.11 -4.65
C ASP A 48 17.49 -23.98 -3.70
N SER A 49 16.17 -23.89 -3.83
CA SER A 49 15.30 -24.70 -2.98
C SER A 49 15.43 -26.19 -3.37
N PRO A 50 15.53 -27.09 -2.38
CA PRO A 50 15.62 -28.54 -2.61
C PRO A 50 14.25 -29.18 -2.90
N PHE A 51 13.17 -28.39 -2.93
CA PHE A 51 11.80 -28.89 -2.98
C PHE A 51 11.35 -29.09 -4.44
N ALA A 52 11.42 -30.32 -4.93
CA ALA A 52 10.98 -30.69 -6.28
C ALA A 52 9.48 -30.39 -6.51
N ASP A 53 8.68 -30.51 -5.45
CA ASP A 53 7.25 -30.22 -5.40
C ASP A 53 6.93 -28.72 -5.26
N SER A 54 7.91 -27.84 -5.38
CA SER A 54 7.74 -26.38 -5.50
C SER A 54 8.39 -25.83 -6.77
N LYS A 55 8.74 -26.66 -7.75
CA LYS A 55 9.32 -26.18 -9.01
C LYS A 55 8.23 -25.61 -9.91
N TYR A 56 8.58 -24.53 -10.63
CA TYR A 56 7.73 -23.92 -11.63
C TYR A 56 8.58 -23.51 -12.84
N ASP A 57 8.16 -23.91 -14.03
CA ASP A 57 8.92 -23.69 -15.26
C ASP A 57 9.13 -22.20 -15.52
N GLY A 58 10.37 -21.83 -15.86
CA GLY A 58 10.77 -20.44 -16.10
C GLY A 58 11.06 -19.62 -14.83
N LEU A 59 10.84 -20.18 -13.63
CA LEU A 59 11.16 -19.52 -12.37
C LEU A 59 12.24 -20.28 -11.59
N ARG A 60 13.12 -19.53 -10.94
CA ARG A 60 14.10 -20.05 -9.99
C ARG A 60 13.54 -19.92 -8.58
N ASP A 61 13.42 -21.03 -7.87
CA ASP A 61 13.02 -21.09 -6.46
C ASP A 61 14.22 -21.06 -5.52
N LEU A 62 14.14 -20.21 -4.51
CA LEU A 62 15.21 -19.95 -3.56
C LEU A 62 14.72 -20.18 -2.12
N LEU A 63 15.64 -20.67 -1.29
CA LEU A 63 15.58 -20.50 0.16
C LEU A 63 16.55 -19.40 0.55
N ILE A 64 16.02 -18.36 1.17
CA ILE A 64 16.77 -17.17 1.59
C ILE A 64 16.86 -17.17 3.11
N THR A 65 18.06 -16.98 3.64
CA THR A 65 18.25 -16.79 5.09
C THR A 65 17.55 -15.50 5.52
N GLY A 66 16.50 -15.64 6.32
CA GLY A 66 15.71 -14.53 6.84
C GLY A 66 16.09 -14.14 8.26
N ALA A 67 15.28 -13.25 8.84
CA ALA A 67 15.36 -12.89 10.24
C ALA A 67 15.08 -14.11 11.14
N SER A 68 15.72 -14.14 12.30
CA SER A 68 15.60 -15.26 13.23
C SER A 68 14.22 -15.31 13.89
N VAL A 69 13.62 -16.49 13.94
CA VAL A 69 12.35 -16.74 14.64
C VAL A 69 12.68 -17.37 15.98
N GLU A 70 12.28 -16.72 17.08
CA GLU A 70 12.56 -17.20 18.45
C GLU A 70 14.07 -17.48 18.67
N GLY A 71 14.92 -16.60 18.12
CA GLY A 71 16.39 -16.71 18.21
C GLY A 71 17.01 -17.80 17.31
N LYS A 72 16.21 -18.51 16.50
CA LYS A 72 16.68 -19.56 15.60
C LYS A 72 16.74 -19.06 14.15
N PRO A 73 17.79 -19.39 13.39
CA PRO A 73 17.82 -19.11 11.96
C PRO A 73 16.60 -19.72 11.25
N ALA A 74 15.92 -18.91 10.45
CA ALA A 74 14.78 -19.34 9.64
C ALA A 74 14.99 -18.87 8.20
N ALA A 75 14.72 -19.76 7.24
CA ALA A 75 14.71 -19.42 5.83
C ALA A 75 13.28 -19.21 5.37
N PHE A 76 13.08 -18.30 4.42
CA PHE A 76 11.82 -18.13 3.72
C PHE A 76 11.98 -18.49 2.25
N PHE A 77 10.87 -18.82 1.61
CA PHE A 77 10.81 -19.20 0.21
C PHE A 77 10.60 -17.96 -0.66
N ALA A 78 11.25 -17.91 -1.82
CA ALA A 78 10.93 -16.96 -2.86
C ALA A 78 11.12 -17.58 -4.25
N TYR A 79 10.32 -17.15 -5.20
CA TYR A 79 10.63 -17.32 -6.62
C TYR A 79 11.30 -16.07 -7.16
N VAL A 80 12.16 -16.26 -8.17
CA VAL A 80 12.75 -15.22 -9.01
C VAL A 80 12.53 -15.59 -10.47
N GLY A 81 12.17 -14.61 -11.30
CA GLY A 81 12.06 -14.78 -12.74
C GLY A 81 12.61 -13.57 -13.50
N TYR A 82 13.05 -13.83 -14.72
CA TYR A 82 13.61 -12.83 -15.63
C TYR A 82 12.74 -12.70 -16.88
N PRO A 83 12.62 -11.48 -17.46
CA PRO A 83 12.02 -11.30 -18.77
C PRO A 83 12.72 -12.16 -19.83
N ALA A 84 11.97 -12.59 -20.85
CA ALA A 84 12.54 -13.28 -22.00
C ALA A 84 13.27 -12.35 -22.98
N THR A 85 13.03 -11.04 -22.87
CA THR A 85 13.71 -10.01 -23.67
C THR A 85 15.11 -9.75 -23.14
N PRO A 86 16.08 -9.29 -23.97
CA PRO A 86 17.42 -8.93 -23.48
C PRO A 86 17.39 -7.79 -22.45
N PRO A 87 18.40 -7.71 -21.54
CA PRO A 87 18.46 -6.64 -20.55
C PRO A 87 18.63 -5.29 -21.24
N PRO A 88 17.89 -4.25 -20.81
CA PRO A 88 18.15 -2.89 -21.29
C PRO A 88 19.52 -2.41 -20.80
N ALA A 89 20.01 -1.31 -21.39
CA ALA A 89 21.23 -0.68 -20.94
C ALA A 89 21.13 -0.32 -19.44
N GLY A 90 22.10 -0.79 -18.65
CA GLY A 90 22.11 -0.62 -17.20
C GLY A 90 21.34 -1.67 -16.40
N GLY A 91 20.80 -2.72 -17.04
CA GLY A 91 20.12 -3.84 -16.37
C GLY A 91 18.60 -3.66 -16.23
N TYR A 92 17.90 -4.76 -15.95
CA TYR A 92 16.45 -4.79 -15.78
C TYR A 92 16.00 -4.02 -14.55
N PRO A 93 14.87 -3.29 -14.62
CA PRO A 93 14.16 -2.88 -13.41
C PRO A 93 13.61 -4.10 -12.66
N GLY A 94 13.53 -4.01 -11.34
CA GLY A 94 13.11 -5.10 -10.45
C GLY A 94 11.79 -4.82 -9.72
N ILE A 95 10.95 -5.84 -9.58
CA ILE A 95 9.70 -5.79 -8.81
C ILE A 95 9.71 -6.85 -7.72
N LEU A 96 9.43 -6.41 -6.48
CA LEU A 96 9.11 -7.31 -5.37
C LEU A 96 7.58 -7.42 -5.22
N LEU A 97 7.01 -8.60 -5.43
CA LEU A 97 5.59 -8.86 -5.20
C LEU A 97 5.34 -9.32 -3.77
N ILE A 98 4.44 -8.65 -3.06
CA ILE A 98 4.05 -8.92 -1.68
C ILE A 98 2.57 -9.32 -1.64
N HIS A 99 2.30 -10.61 -1.40
CA HIS A 99 0.95 -11.16 -1.46
C HIS A 99 0.06 -10.76 -0.26
N GLY A 100 -1.25 -10.89 -0.44
CA GLY A 100 -2.25 -10.63 0.59
C GLY A 100 -2.36 -11.72 1.67
N GLY A 101 -3.23 -11.47 2.64
CA GLY A 101 -3.47 -12.39 3.75
C GLY A 101 -4.04 -13.71 3.22
N GLY A 102 -3.46 -14.83 3.67
CA GLY A 102 -3.79 -16.16 3.17
C GLY A 102 -3.24 -16.43 1.77
N GLY A 103 -2.33 -15.61 1.22
CA GLY A 103 -1.65 -15.85 -0.05
C GLY A 103 -0.32 -16.62 0.06
N THR A 104 0.42 -16.68 -1.05
CA THR A 104 1.77 -17.28 -1.19
C THR A 104 2.54 -16.61 -2.33
N ALA A 105 3.75 -17.06 -2.66
CA ALA A 105 4.45 -16.66 -3.88
C ALA A 105 3.72 -17.25 -5.11
N TYR A 106 3.13 -16.40 -5.96
CA TYR A 106 2.28 -16.84 -7.08
C TYR A 106 2.98 -16.70 -8.44
N PRO A 107 3.36 -17.81 -9.09
CA PRO A 107 4.02 -17.79 -10.40
C PRO A 107 3.24 -17.06 -11.50
N GLN A 108 1.91 -17.20 -11.53
CA GLN A 108 1.09 -16.59 -12.57
C GLN A 108 1.15 -15.05 -12.59
N TYR A 109 1.28 -14.43 -11.41
CA TYR A 109 1.44 -12.98 -11.31
C TYR A 109 2.87 -12.58 -11.64
N MET A 110 3.87 -13.40 -11.30
CA MET A 110 5.25 -13.13 -11.71
C MET A 110 5.40 -13.10 -13.23
N ASN A 111 4.83 -14.07 -13.95
CA ASN A 111 4.86 -14.11 -15.42
C ASN A 111 4.32 -12.81 -16.02
N LEU A 112 3.19 -12.34 -15.52
CA LEU A 112 2.57 -11.11 -15.98
C LEU A 112 3.47 -9.87 -15.79
N TRP A 113 4.22 -9.78 -14.69
CA TRP A 113 5.17 -8.69 -14.48
C TRP A 113 6.47 -8.88 -15.27
N MET A 114 6.91 -10.11 -15.52
CA MET A 114 8.04 -10.40 -16.42
C MET A 114 7.71 -10.01 -17.86
N ASP A 115 6.46 -10.22 -18.31
CA ASP A 115 5.99 -9.80 -19.63
C ASP A 115 5.98 -8.26 -19.79
N GLN A 116 5.96 -7.51 -18.69
CA GLN A 116 6.15 -6.06 -18.68
C GLN A 116 7.64 -5.63 -18.67
N GLY A 117 8.58 -6.58 -18.71
CA GLY A 117 10.01 -6.31 -18.78
C GLY A 117 10.71 -6.13 -17.43
N TYR A 118 10.14 -6.62 -16.33
CA TYR A 118 10.75 -6.56 -15.00
C TYR A 118 11.35 -7.90 -14.57
N VAL A 119 12.48 -7.86 -13.87
CA VAL A 119 12.90 -9.00 -13.03
C VAL A 119 11.99 -9.04 -11.81
N VAL A 120 11.37 -10.18 -11.55
CA VAL A 120 10.36 -10.30 -10.49
C VAL A 120 10.84 -11.24 -9.41
N MET A 121 10.71 -10.81 -8.16
CA MET A 121 10.81 -11.68 -7.00
C MET A 121 9.48 -11.71 -6.26
N ALA A 122 8.98 -12.90 -5.93
CA ALA A 122 7.82 -13.07 -5.07
C ALA A 122 8.21 -13.95 -3.87
N LEU A 123 8.10 -13.40 -2.66
CA LEU A 123 8.35 -14.13 -1.43
C LEU A 123 7.06 -14.71 -0.84
N ASP A 124 7.19 -15.79 -0.08
CA ASP A 124 6.16 -16.27 0.82
C ASP A 124 6.49 -15.83 2.26
N TRP A 125 5.74 -14.85 2.76
CA TRP A 125 5.97 -14.29 4.10
C TRP A 125 5.27 -15.08 5.21
N TYR A 126 4.56 -16.18 4.90
CA TYR A 126 4.09 -17.11 5.92
C TYR A 126 5.18 -18.10 6.38
N ASN A 127 6.39 -17.98 5.83
CA ASN A 127 7.38 -19.04 5.73
C ASN A 127 6.72 -20.35 5.29
N GLN A 128 5.96 -20.29 4.22
CA GLN A 128 5.48 -21.46 3.50
C GLN A 128 6.18 -21.53 2.15
N ARG A 129 5.85 -22.56 1.38
CA ARG A 129 6.17 -22.67 -0.04
C ARG A 129 4.94 -23.15 -0.80
N PRO A 130 4.66 -22.61 -2.00
CA PRO A 130 3.61 -23.12 -2.86
C PRO A 130 3.98 -24.52 -3.34
N LEU A 131 2.99 -25.40 -3.47
CA LEU A 131 3.16 -26.72 -4.06
C LEU A 131 2.75 -26.72 -5.53
N SER A 132 3.56 -27.37 -6.36
CA SER A 132 3.25 -27.61 -7.75
C SER A 132 1.99 -28.49 -7.83
N GLN A 133 1.00 -28.05 -8.59
CA GLN A 133 -0.26 -28.76 -8.76
C GLN A 133 -0.74 -28.62 -10.21
N PRO A 134 -1.44 -29.63 -10.76
CA PRO A 134 -1.97 -29.56 -12.11
C PRO A 134 -3.08 -28.49 -12.20
N GLY A 135 -3.14 -27.81 -13.34
CA GLY A 135 -4.16 -26.81 -13.64
C GLY A 135 -3.80 -25.38 -13.23
N ARG A 136 -4.77 -24.47 -13.35
CA ARG A 136 -4.57 -23.05 -13.05
C ARG A 136 -4.55 -22.81 -11.54
N LEU A 137 -3.46 -22.24 -11.06
CA LEU A 137 -3.34 -21.75 -9.69
C LEU A 137 -4.27 -20.55 -9.48
N THR A 138 -5.05 -20.61 -8.41
CA THR A 138 -5.88 -19.54 -7.88
C THR A 138 -5.55 -19.32 -6.41
N GLU A 139 -6.03 -18.21 -5.93
CA GLU A 139 -5.79 -17.63 -4.62
C GLU A 139 -6.29 -18.54 -3.50
N THR A 140 -7.32 -19.33 -3.82
CA THR A 140 -8.02 -20.22 -2.91
C THR A 140 -7.65 -21.68 -3.11
N ASN A 141 -6.93 -22.04 -4.18
CA ASN A 141 -6.66 -23.44 -4.52
C ASN A 141 -5.19 -23.85 -4.46
N VAL A 142 -4.24 -22.93 -4.24
CA VAL A 142 -2.80 -23.27 -4.18
C VAL A 142 -2.49 -24.01 -2.87
N ALA A 143 -2.15 -25.28 -2.99
CA ALA A 143 -1.63 -26.09 -1.89
C ALA A 143 -0.26 -25.57 -1.43
N ARG A 144 0.04 -25.74 -0.14
CA ARG A 144 1.25 -25.17 0.50
C ARG A 144 1.85 -26.14 1.49
N ALA A 145 3.17 -26.07 1.64
CA ALA A 145 3.90 -26.72 2.71
C ALA A 145 4.56 -25.67 3.61
N ALA A 146 4.53 -25.92 4.92
CA ALA A 146 5.19 -25.06 5.89
C ALA A 146 6.71 -25.23 5.85
N LEU A 147 7.44 -24.12 6.06
CA LEU A 147 8.85 -24.12 6.41
C LEU A 147 9.01 -23.89 7.93
N PRO A 148 10.16 -24.26 8.51
CA PRO A 148 10.44 -23.98 9.91
C PRO A 148 10.25 -22.49 10.28
N GLY A 149 9.60 -22.24 11.42
CA GLY A 149 9.35 -20.89 11.93
C GLY A 149 8.12 -20.18 11.32
N GLY A 150 7.37 -20.82 10.43
CA GLY A 150 6.20 -20.22 9.79
C GLY A 150 5.02 -19.97 10.73
N LYS A 151 4.62 -18.70 10.85
CA LYS A 151 3.43 -18.25 11.58
C LYS A 151 2.86 -16.99 10.92
N ARG A 152 1.54 -16.88 10.81
CA ARG A 152 0.83 -15.76 10.15
C ARG A 152 1.15 -14.36 10.67
N GLN A 153 1.45 -14.24 11.96
CA GLN A 153 1.44 -12.96 12.68
C GLN A 153 2.81 -12.55 13.21
N LEU A 154 3.89 -13.10 12.67
CA LEU A 154 5.24 -12.61 12.99
C LEU A 154 5.55 -11.35 12.18
N HIS A 155 4.75 -10.29 12.39
CA HIS A 155 4.76 -9.10 11.55
C HIS A 155 6.15 -8.45 11.43
N GLU A 156 6.89 -8.34 12.55
CA GLU A 156 8.26 -7.81 12.56
C GLU A 156 9.20 -8.63 11.67
N ILE A 157 9.13 -9.96 11.76
CA ILE A 157 9.92 -10.89 10.94
C ILE A 157 9.50 -10.81 9.48
N ASN A 158 8.21 -10.70 9.20
CA ASN A 158 7.68 -10.62 7.84
C ASN A 158 8.20 -9.37 7.13
N VAL A 159 8.14 -8.21 7.79
CA VAL A 159 8.71 -6.96 7.26
C VAL A 159 10.22 -7.07 7.08
N ALA A 160 10.94 -7.63 8.07
CA ALA A 160 12.39 -7.84 7.96
C ALA A 160 12.74 -8.71 6.74
N ASN A 161 12.00 -9.80 6.52
CA ASN A 161 12.20 -10.70 5.39
C ASN A 161 11.90 -10.03 4.04
N MET A 162 10.94 -9.10 3.97
CA MET A 162 10.69 -8.31 2.76
C MET A 162 11.86 -7.36 2.43
N VAL A 163 12.45 -6.71 3.43
CA VAL A 163 13.65 -5.88 3.26
C VAL A 163 14.86 -6.73 2.84
N ILE A 164 15.02 -7.91 3.44
CA ILE A 164 16.06 -8.89 3.07
C ILE A 164 15.86 -9.40 1.63
N ALA A 165 14.62 -9.70 1.23
CA ALA A 165 14.28 -10.09 -0.13
C ALA A 165 14.64 -8.99 -1.14
N HIS A 166 14.36 -7.73 -0.81
CA HIS A 166 14.78 -6.60 -1.62
C HIS A 166 16.31 -6.48 -1.72
N SER A 167 17.05 -6.69 -0.63
CA SER A 167 18.52 -6.73 -0.65
C SER A 167 19.05 -7.80 -1.60
N LEU A 168 18.44 -8.99 -1.61
CA LEU A 168 18.79 -10.03 -2.57
C LEU A 168 18.44 -9.61 -4.00
N LEU A 169 17.20 -9.16 -4.26
CA LEU A 169 16.74 -8.74 -5.59
C LEU A 169 17.71 -7.75 -6.25
N ARG A 170 18.17 -6.74 -5.50
CA ARG A 170 19.13 -5.73 -5.98
C ARG A 170 20.52 -6.29 -6.32
N SER A 171 20.89 -7.44 -5.76
CA SER A 171 22.20 -8.07 -5.96
C SER A 171 22.23 -9.12 -7.06
N LEU A 172 21.05 -9.46 -7.61
CA LEU A 172 20.95 -10.45 -8.66
C LEU A 172 21.58 -9.96 -9.96
N ASP A 173 22.09 -10.90 -10.76
CA ASP A 173 22.71 -10.61 -12.05
C ASP A 173 21.74 -9.85 -12.96
N GLN A 174 22.27 -8.91 -13.74
CA GLN A 174 21.51 -8.07 -14.68
C GLN A 174 20.37 -7.22 -14.06
N VAL A 175 20.16 -7.21 -12.74
CA VAL A 175 19.21 -6.29 -12.09
C VAL A 175 19.85 -4.92 -11.90
N ASN A 176 19.15 -3.88 -12.31
CA ASN A 176 19.49 -2.52 -11.97
C ASN A 176 19.05 -2.22 -10.54
N ALA A 177 19.99 -2.21 -9.60
CA ALA A 177 19.73 -1.94 -8.19
C ALA A 177 19.07 -0.57 -7.95
N ASP A 178 19.25 0.41 -8.84
CA ASP A 178 18.64 1.73 -8.72
C ASP A 178 17.27 1.84 -9.39
N LYS A 179 16.71 0.72 -9.89
CA LYS A 179 15.38 0.67 -10.51
C LYS A 179 14.54 -0.46 -9.93
N THR A 180 14.32 -0.43 -8.61
CA THR A 180 13.45 -1.39 -7.93
C THR A 180 12.20 -0.73 -7.32
N ALA A 181 11.06 -1.42 -7.42
CA ALA A 181 9.82 -1.08 -6.75
C ALA A 181 9.19 -2.32 -6.11
N PHE A 182 8.16 -2.13 -5.30
CA PHE A 182 7.33 -3.23 -4.80
C PHE A 182 5.86 -3.05 -5.19
N VAL A 183 5.13 -4.17 -5.20
CA VAL A 183 3.68 -4.20 -5.37
C VAL A 183 3.08 -5.01 -4.22
N GLY A 184 2.35 -4.34 -3.35
CA GLY A 184 1.72 -4.92 -2.17
C GLY A 184 0.20 -5.03 -2.34
N LEU A 185 -0.35 -6.22 -2.12
CA LEU A 185 -1.79 -6.47 -2.25
C LEU A 185 -2.43 -6.77 -0.90
N SER A 186 -3.50 -6.07 -0.52
CA SER A 186 -4.25 -6.32 0.72
C SER A 186 -3.35 -6.24 1.97
N TRP A 187 -3.13 -7.32 2.72
CA TRP A 187 -2.09 -7.34 3.77
C TRP A 187 -0.69 -7.01 3.25
N GLY A 188 -0.37 -7.42 2.03
CA GLY A 188 0.85 -7.02 1.36
C GLY A 188 0.93 -5.50 1.16
N SER A 189 -0.20 -4.80 1.09
CA SER A 189 -0.21 -3.35 1.04
C SER A 189 0.11 -2.70 2.40
N TRP A 190 -0.48 -3.19 3.49
CA TRP A 190 -0.06 -2.72 4.83
C TRP A 190 1.42 -3.00 5.09
N TYR A 191 1.92 -4.17 4.70
CA TYR A 191 3.35 -4.47 4.80
C TYR A 191 4.19 -3.60 3.87
N GLY A 192 3.75 -3.34 2.65
CA GLY A 192 4.38 -2.44 1.70
C GLY A 192 4.63 -1.05 2.30
N ALA A 193 3.61 -0.48 2.94
CA ALA A 193 3.71 0.80 3.62
C ALA A 193 4.76 0.79 4.76
N ILE A 194 4.86 -0.30 5.53
CA ILE A 194 5.88 -0.43 6.57
C ILE A 194 7.28 -0.60 5.95
N VAL A 195 7.40 -1.45 4.92
CA VAL A 195 8.66 -1.64 4.18
C VAL A 195 9.14 -0.32 3.58
N ALA A 196 8.24 0.53 3.07
CA ALA A 196 8.55 1.86 2.55
C ALA A 196 9.05 2.85 3.62
N ALA A 197 8.73 2.62 4.90
CA ALA A 197 9.28 3.36 6.03
C ALA A 197 10.66 2.83 6.46
N VAL A 198 10.92 1.54 6.28
CA VAL A 198 12.17 0.88 6.68
C VAL A 198 13.26 0.99 5.60
N ASP A 199 12.93 0.69 4.35
CA ASP A 199 13.86 0.56 3.24
C ASP A 199 13.73 1.70 2.23
N PRO A 200 14.58 2.74 2.33
CA PRO A 200 14.51 3.90 1.44
C PRO A 200 15.05 3.63 0.03
N ARG A 201 15.53 2.42 -0.29
CA ARG A 201 16.23 2.15 -1.55
C ARG A 201 15.27 1.90 -2.73
N PHE A 202 14.00 1.61 -2.46
CA PHE A 202 12.96 1.51 -3.50
C PHE A 202 12.73 2.88 -4.16
N LYS A 203 12.38 2.87 -5.45
CA LYS A 203 12.02 4.09 -6.20
C LYS A 203 10.53 4.40 -6.17
N GLY A 204 9.71 3.41 -5.87
CA GLY A 204 8.29 3.57 -5.63
C GLY A 204 7.66 2.31 -5.05
N GLY A 205 6.47 2.46 -4.51
CA GLY A 205 5.64 1.35 -4.04
C GLY A 205 4.22 1.47 -4.56
N ILE A 206 3.61 0.33 -4.87
CA ILE A 206 2.26 0.23 -5.40
C ILE A 206 1.42 -0.57 -4.42
N GLU A 207 0.32 0.02 -4.00
CA GLU A 207 -0.45 -0.38 -2.85
C GLU A 207 -1.89 -0.68 -3.29
N ILE A 208 -2.29 -1.94 -3.20
CA ILE A 208 -3.54 -2.41 -3.76
C ILE A 208 -4.52 -2.73 -2.62
N TYR A 209 -5.69 -2.11 -2.69
CA TYR A 209 -6.84 -2.21 -1.80
C TYR A 209 -6.68 -1.61 -0.40
N CYS A 210 -5.68 -2.06 0.37
CA CYS A 210 -5.59 -1.79 1.81
C CYS A 210 -4.52 -0.74 2.15
N GLY A 211 -3.96 -0.75 3.37
CA GLY A 211 -2.99 0.27 3.79
C GLY A 211 -3.60 1.48 4.50
N GLY A 212 -4.83 1.39 5.00
CA GLY A 212 -5.46 2.43 5.82
C GLY A 212 -4.93 2.49 7.25
N VAL A 213 -5.33 3.54 7.99
CA VAL A 213 -5.03 3.71 9.42
C VAL A 213 -6.26 3.34 10.26
N ASP A 214 -6.07 2.44 11.23
CA ASP A 214 -7.06 2.07 12.24
C ASP A 214 -6.40 1.97 13.62
N LYS A 215 -6.56 3.02 14.44
CA LYS A 215 -5.91 3.11 15.76
C LYS A 215 -6.45 2.11 16.78
N ASN A 216 -7.63 1.54 16.55
CA ASN A 216 -8.23 0.56 17.44
C ASN A 216 -7.70 -0.86 17.19
N ARG A 217 -7.01 -1.06 16.06
CA ARG A 217 -6.46 -2.34 15.69
C ARG A 217 -5.16 -2.61 16.48
N PRO A 218 -5.09 -3.69 17.28
CA PRO A 218 -3.95 -3.94 18.15
C PRO A 218 -2.73 -4.48 17.39
N ASP A 219 -2.92 -5.06 16.21
CA ASP A 219 -1.81 -5.57 15.41
C ASP A 219 -0.97 -4.44 14.78
N MET A 220 0.20 -4.81 14.27
CA MET A 220 1.19 -3.86 13.74
C MET A 220 0.79 -3.29 12.38
N ILE A 221 -0.11 -3.96 11.65
CA ILE A 221 -0.59 -3.55 10.32
C ILE A 221 -1.81 -2.63 10.45
N ASN A 222 -1.61 -1.53 11.19
CA ASN A 222 -2.66 -0.59 11.55
C ASN A 222 -2.37 0.86 11.10
N GLY A 223 -1.21 1.09 10.46
CA GLY A 223 -0.82 2.39 9.89
C GLY A 223 0.04 3.28 10.78
N ARG A 224 0.51 2.78 11.93
CA ARG A 224 1.37 3.55 12.87
C ARG A 224 2.69 4.06 12.28
N PHE A 225 3.19 3.41 11.22
CA PHE A 225 4.45 3.77 10.56
C PHE A 225 4.29 4.68 9.33
N HIS A 226 3.06 5.02 8.92
CA HIS A 226 2.82 5.77 7.67
C HIS A 226 3.52 7.15 7.63
N HIS A 227 3.62 7.79 8.79
CA HIS A 227 4.31 9.07 8.96
C HIS A 227 5.81 8.99 8.68
N ALA A 228 6.41 7.80 8.73
CA ALA A 228 7.83 7.55 8.53
C ALA A 228 8.16 7.00 7.15
N ILE A 229 7.18 6.92 6.23
CA ILE A 229 7.38 6.43 4.86
C ILE A 229 8.38 7.33 4.12
N LYS A 230 9.40 6.70 3.53
CA LYS A 230 10.53 7.35 2.85
C LYS A 230 10.43 7.26 1.32
N VAL A 231 9.61 6.35 0.81
CA VAL A 231 9.46 6.01 -0.62
C VAL A 231 8.15 6.59 -1.16
N PRO A 232 8.10 7.14 -2.39
CA PRO A 232 6.85 7.57 -3.03
C PRO A 232 5.89 6.38 -3.22
N LEU A 233 4.64 6.54 -2.78
CA LEU A 233 3.65 5.46 -2.85
C LEU A 233 2.40 5.83 -3.65
N TYR A 234 1.93 4.87 -4.43
CA TYR A 234 0.68 4.95 -5.17
C TYR A 234 -0.34 3.94 -4.63
N TRP A 235 -1.57 4.38 -4.38
CA TRP A 235 -2.67 3.52 -3.96
C TRP A 235 -3.74 3.33 -5.03
N VAL A 236 -4.25 2.11 -5.17
CA VAL A 236 -5.50 1.81 -5.89
C VAL A 236 -6.44 1.07 -4.97
N ALA A 237 -7.62 1.61 -4.71
CA ALA A 237 -8.52 1.06 -3.71
C ALA A 237 -10.01 1.20 -4.07
N SER A 238 -10.82 0.39 -3.41
CA SER A 238 -12.27 0.32 -3.63
C SER A 238 -13.04 1.17 -2.63
N THR A 239 -14.16 1.75 -3.06
CA THR A 239 -15.14 2.34 -2.14
C THR A 239 -15.88 1.29 -1.29
N ASN A 240 -15.91 0.03 -1.76
CA ASN A 240 -16.71 -1.06 -1.21
C ASN A 240 -15.85 -2.24 -0.73
N ASP A 241 -14.61 -1.99 -0.35
CA ASP A 241 -13.74 -3.04 0.18
C ASP A 241 -14.23 -3.54 1.55
N GLN A 242 -14.28 -4.86 1.74
CA GLN A 242 -14.69 -5.46 3.02
C GLN A 242 -13.58 -5.42 4.07
N ASN A 243 -12.32 -5.22 3.66
CA ASN A 243 -11.16 -5.30 4.55
C ASN A 243 -10.70 -3.93 5.04
N VAL A 244 -11.12 -2.85 4.39
CA VAL A 244 -10.77 -1.47 4.76
C VAL A 244 -11.86 -0.51 4.33
N THR A 245 -12.16 0.50 5.16
CA THR A 245 -13.16 1.52 4.81
C THR A 245 -12.51 2.66 4.03
N PRO A 246 -13.28 3.41 3.20
CA PRO A 246 -12.79 4.63 2.56
C PRO A 246 -12.23 5.66 3.54
N ALA A 247 -12.83 5.77 4.73
CA ALA A 247 -12.36 6.68 5.78
C ALA A 247 -11.00 6.22 6.36
N ALA A 248 -10.83 4.93 6.64
CA ALA A 248 -9.55 4.39 7.10
C ALA A 248 -8.44 4.56 6.05
N LEU A 249 -8.77 4.37 4.76
CA LEU A 249 -7.87 4.69 3.65
C LEU A 249 -7.51 6.17 3.63
N GLN A 250 -8.50 7.07 3.79
CA GLN A 250 -8.24 8.50 3.83
C GLN A 250 -7.31 8.90 4.98
N HIS A 251 -7.46 8.29 6.16
CA HIS A 251 -6.51 8.47 7.25
C HIS A 251 -5.11 7.97 6.88
N GLY A 252 -5.00 6.84 6.17
CA GLY A 252 -3.74 6.34 5.61
C GLY A 252 -3.10 7.34 4.64
N PHE A 253 -3.86 7.89 3.71
CA PHE A 253 -3.40 8.90 2.75
C PHE A 253 -2.89 10.15 3.46
N ASN A 254 -3.60 10.62 4.49
CA ASN A 254 -3.21 11.79 5.27
C ASN A 254 -1.93 11.54 6.10
N ALA A 255 -1.76 10.31 6.61
CA ALA A 255 -0.60 9.94 7.41
C ALA A 255 0.64 9.63 6.55
N CYS A 256 0.46 9.25 5.28
CA CYS A 256 1.55 8.85 4.39
C CYS A 256 2.43 10.06 4.01
N ALA A 257 3.65 10.11 4.56
CA ALA A 257 4.57 11.23 4.36
C ALA A 257 5.02 11.44 2.90
N LYS A 258 4.93 10.40 2.06
CA LYS A 258 5.35 10.40 0.66
C LYS A 258 4.24 9.82 -0.25
N LEU A 259 3.00 10.25 -0.03
CA LEU A 259 1.91 9.88 -0.94
C LEU A 259 2.16 10.52 -2.32
N GLU A 260 2.38 9.67 -3.33
CA GLU A 260 2.54 10.13 -4.71
C GLU A 260 1.18 10.34 -5.35
N ASN A 261 0.31 9.34 -5.35
CA ASN A 261 -1.01 9.45 -5.96
C ASN A 261 -1.96 8.38 -5.41
N LYS A 262 -3.25 8.49 -5.73
CA LYS A 262 -4.26 7.48 -5.40
C LYS A 262 -5.39 7.42 -6.42
N SER A 263 -5.90 6.23 -6.63
CA SER A 263 -7.10 5.94 -7.42
C SER A 263 -8.14 5.29 -6.52
N LEU A 264 -9.28 5.95 -6.35
CA LEU A 264 -10.44 5.40 -5.66
C LEU A 264 -11.48 5.01 -6.68
N VAL A 265 -11.85 3.73 -6.70
CA VAL A 265 -12.72 3.13 -7.72
C VAL A 265 -13.99 2.63 -7.06
N ILE A 266 -15.13 2.94 -7.69
CA ILE A 266 -16.44 2.47 -7.22
C ILE A 266 -16.55 0.95 -7.44
N ASP A 267 -16.94 0.22 -6.40
CA ASP A 267 -17.24 -1.23 -6.46
C ASP A 267 -16.10 -2.10 -7.03
N LEU A 268 -14.85 -1.67 -6.91
CA LEU A 268 -13.71 -2.47 -7.33
C LEU A 268 -13.60 -3.75 -6.47
N PRO A 269 -13.65 -4.95 -7.05
CA PRO A 269 -13.68 -6.19 -6.28
C PRO A 269 -12.31 -6.51 -5.67
N HIS A 270 -12.32 -6.97 -4.42
CA HIS A 270 -11.12 -7.39 -3.70
C HIS A 270 -10.68 -8.80 -4.14
N SER A 271 -9.59 -8.92 -4.88
CA SER A 271 -9.04 -10.22 -5.29
C SER A 271 -7.57 -10.10 -5.70
N HIS A 272 -6.86 -11.21 -5.89
CA HIS A 272 -5.46 -11.09 -6.36
C HIS A 272 -5.33 -10.64 -7.82
N ILE A 273 -6.45 -10.53 -8.56
CA ILE A 273 -6.50 -9.87 -9.88
C ILE A 273 -6.00 -8.43 -9.79
N GLY A 274 -5.96 -7.83 -8.59
CA GLY A 274 -5.30 -6.55 -8.37
C GLY A 274 -3.88 -6.44 -8.92
N PHE A 275 -3.10 -7.53 -8.94
CA PHE A 275 -1.77 -7.53 -9.57
C PHE A 275 -1.79 -7.29 -11.08
N THR A 276 -2.95 -7.38 -11.73
CA THR A 276 -3.15 -7.19 -13.17
C THR A 276 -3.73 -5.82 -13.53
N PHE A 277 -3.90 -4.93 -12.55
CA PHE A 277 -4.47 -3.61 -12.75
C PHE A 277 -3.59 -2.74 -13.65
N PRO A 278 -4.13 -2.18 -14.76
CA PRO A 278 -3.38 -1.32 -15.68
C PRO A 278 -2.70 -0.13 -15.00
N SER A 279 -3.32 0.43 -13.97
CA SER A 279 -2.74 1.49 -13.14
C SER A 279 -1.44 1.08 -12.45
N CYS A 280 -1.34 -0.17 -12.01
CA CYS A 280 -0.13 -0.69 -11.37
C CYS A 280 1.03 -0.73 -12.37
N PHE A 281 0.80 -1.19 -13.60
CA PHE A 281 1.84 -1.16 -14.64
C PHE A 281 2.25 0.26 -15.02
N ARG A 282 1.27 1.17 -15.14
CA ARG A 282 1.52 2.60 -15.42
C ARG A 282 2.40 3.22 -14.34
N MET A 283 2.09 2.97 -13.07
CA MET A 283 2.85 3.54 -11.95
C MET A 283 4.22 2.88 -11.78
N ALA A 284 4.37 1.59 -12.09
CA ALA A 284 5.70 0.96 -12.11
C ALA A 284 6.59 1.59 -13.19
N ALA A 285 6.06 1.81 -14.39
CA ALA A 285 6.78 2.50 -15.46
C ALA A 285 7.12 3.95 -15.08
N PHE A 286 6.20 4.66 -14.43
CA PHE A 286 6.45 6.01 -13.89
C PHE A 286 7.61 6.02 -12.89
N PHE A 287 7.65 5.08 -11.94
CA PHE A 287 8.70 5.03 -10.92
C PHE A 287 10.06 4.55 -11.45
N LEU A 288 10.09 3.69 -12.45
CA LEU A 288 11.29 2.92 -12.82
C LEU A 288 11.85 3.22 -14.22
N GLN A 289 11.03 3.78 -15.09
CA GLN A 289 11.32 3.88 -16.53
C GLN A 289 10.97 5.25 -17.11
N ASP A 290 10.81 6.28 -16.27
CA ASP A 290 10.43 7.65 -16.69
C ASP A 290 9.13 7.68 -17.53
N GLY A 291 8.25 6.70 -17.32
CA GLY A 291 6.95 6.62 -17.98
C GLY A 291 5.99 7.72 -17.51
N PRO A 292 4.92 8.00 -18.25
CA PRO A 292 3.91 8.95 -17.78
C PRO A 292 3.23 8.41 -16.52
N GLY A 293 3.01 9.28 -15.53
CA GLY A 293 2.18 8.98 -14.37
C GLY A 293 0.69 9.02 -14.71
N LEU A 294 -0.14 8.68 -13.73
CA LEU A 294 -1.60 8.89 -13.79
C LEU A 294 -1.96 10.38 -13.60
N PRO A 295 -3.19 10.81 -13.93
CA PRO A 295 -3.70 12.10 -13.49
C PRO A 295 -3.55 12.23 -11.98
N LYS A 296 -3.22 13.43 -11.48
CA LYS A 296 -3.07 13.70 -10.05
C LYS A 296 -3.89 14.94 -9.72
N LEU A 297 -4.83 14.78 -8.79
CA LEU A 297 -5.68 15.87 -8.31
C LEU A 297 -5.17 16.38 -6.96
N GLY A 298 -5.35 17.68 -6.73
CA GLY A 298 -5.17 18.30 -5.43
C GLY A 298 -6.26 17.92 -4.44
N SER A 299 -6.21 18.54 -3.26
CA SER A 299 -7.26 18.38 -2.26
C SER A 299 -8.58 18.95 -2.78
N ALA A 300 -9.68 18.26 -2.46
CA ALA A 300 -11.02 18.72 -2.78
C ALA A 300 -11.35 19.97 -1.95
N GLN A 301 -11.94 20.96 -2.60
CA GLN A 301 -12.34 22.23 -2.02
C GLN A 301 -13.83 22.42 -2.25
N LEU A 302 -14.59 22.66 -1.19
CA LEU A 302 -16.03 22.88 -1.28
C LEU A 302 -16.33 24.37 -1.16
N SER A 303 -17.11 24.90 -2.11
CA SER A 303 -17.64 26.26 -2.08
C SER A 303 -19.13 26.23 -2.39
N GLY A 304 -19.97 26.38 -1.37
CA GLY A 304 -21.41 26.15 -1.50
C GLY A 304 -21.69 24.68 -1.82
N SER A 305 -22.42 24.42 -2.91
CA SER A 305 -22.67 23.06 -3.44
C SER A 305 -21.60 22.59 -4.43
N VAL A 306 -20.62 23.40 -4.80
CA VAL A 306 -19.64 23.05 -5.85
C VAL A 306 -18.37 22.49 -5.21
N LEU A 307 -18.05 21.25 -5.56
CA LEU A 307 -16.79 20.59 -5.22
C LEU A 307 -15.82 20.77 -6.38
N ARG A 308 -14.59 21.23 -6.08
CA ARG A 308 -13.52 21.43 -7.07
C ARG A 308 -12.19 20.87 -6.60
N ALA A 309 -11.32 20.53 -7.54
CA ALA A 309 -9.93 20.19 -7.25
C ALA A 309 -9.01 20.53 -8.43
N ASP A 310 -7.83 21.06 -8.12
CA ASP A 310 -6.83 21.41 -9.12
C ASP A 310 -6.22 20.15 -9.73
N ILE A 311 -5.92 20.20 -11.03
CA ILE A 311 -5.20 19.15 -11.75
C ILE A 311 -3.70 19.42 -11.60
N ILE A 312 -3.05 18.70 -10.69
CA ILE A 312 -1.61 18.80 -10.41
C ILE A 312 -0.80 18.17 -11.55
N ALA A 313 -1.29 17.03 -12.08
CA ALA A 313 -0.70 16.37 -13.25
C ALA A 313 -1.82 15.82 -14.13
N ARG A 314 -1.66 15.93 -15.45
CA ARG A 314 -2.69 15.48 -16.42
C ARG A 314 -2.54 14.02 -16.85
N GLY A 315 -1.50 13.31 -16.38
CA GLY A 315 -1.13 12.00 -16.90
C GLY A 315 -0.86 12.06 -18.41
N LYS A 316 -1.48 11.19 -19.19
CA LYS A 316 -1.48 11.25 -20.67
C LYS A 316 -2.43 12.28 -21.27
N GLY A 317 -3.14 13.02 -20.44
CA GLY A 317 -4.15 14.00 -20.83
C GLY A 317 -5.52 13.57 -20.34
N VAL A 318 -6.03 14.25 -19.32
CA VAL A 318 -7.36 13.99 -18.75
C VAL A 318 -8.44 14.03 -19.83
N THR A 319 -9.14 12.91 -20.00
CA THR A 319 -10.21 12.71 -20.98
C THR A 319 -11.60 12.73 -20.33
N GLN A 320 -11.68 12.40 -19.04
CA GLN A 320 -12.93 12.33 -18.29
C GLN A 320 -12.70 12.70 -16.82
N ALA A 321 -13.68 13.30 -16.17
CA ALA A 321 -13.73 13.39 -14.73
C ALA A 321 -15.14 13.08 -14.21
N ILE A 322 -15.22 12.57 -12.97
CA ILE A 322 -16.47 12.24 -12.30
C ILE A 322 -16.44 12.71 -10.84
N LEU A 323 -17.61 13.05 -10.32
CA LEU A 323 -17.87 13.07 -8.88
C LEU A 323 -18.39 11.69 -8.47
N CYS A 324 -17.68 11.02 -7.58
CA CYS A 324 -18.12 9.80 -6.90
C CYS A 324 -18.74 10.18 -5.57
N TYR A 325 -19.92 9.64 -5.24
CA TYR A 325 -20.60 9.96 -3.98
C TYR A 325 -21.51 8.84 -3.48
N THR A 326 -21.85 8.88 -2.21
CA THR A 326 -22.91 8.07 -1.60
C THR A 326 -23.79 8.95 -0.71
N GLU A 327 -25.07 8.61 -0.62
CA GLU A 327 -26.08 9.26 0.23
C GLU A 327 -26.40 8.39 1.47
N ASP A 328 -25.77 7.22 1.60
CA ASP A 328 -26.13 6.16 2.55
C ASP A 328 -25.55 6.42 3.95
N ALA A 329 -25.81 7.61 4.51
CA ALA A 329 -25.41 8.01 5.86
C ALA A 329 -25.89 7.06 6.97
N LYS A 330 -27.01 6.37 6.74
CA LYS A 330 -27.64 5.46 7.72
C LYS A 330 -27.10 4.03 7.66
N GLU A 331 -26.29 3.68 6.66
CA GLU A 331 -25.68 2.35 6.56
C GLU A 331 -24.34 2.32 7.33
N PRO A 332 -24.29 1.64 8.49
CA PRO A 332 -23.09 1.61 9.33
C PRO A 332 -21.96 0.78 8.72
N ILE A 333 -22.25 -0.15 7.80
CA ILE A 333 -21.25 -1.02 7.18
C ILE A 333 -20.81 -0.39 5.85
N ALA A 334 -19.62 0.22 5.85
CA ALA A 334 -19.12 1.01 4.72
C ALA A 334 -19.20 0.28 3.36
N TYR A 335 -18.85 -1.01 3.30
CA TYR A 335 -18.85 -1.77 2.06
C TYR A 335 -20.25 -2.12 1.51
N LYS A 336 -21.31 -1.88 2.29
CA LYS A 336 -22.71 -2.04 1.85
C LYS A 336 -23.31 -0.74 1.30
N ARG A 337 -22.61 0.39 1.42
CA ARG A 337 -23.08 1.68 0.90
C ARG A 337 -23.12 1.64 -0.62
N THR A 338 -24.18 2.20 -1.19
CA THR A 338 -24.33 2.35 -2.63
C THR A 338 -23.59 3.61 -3.06
N TRP A 339 -22.57 3.43 -3.89
CA TRP A 339 -21.82 4.53 -4.50
C TRP A 339 -22.34 4.81 -5.91
N LYS A 340 -22.41 6.10 -6.25
CA LYS A 340 -22.90 6.63 -7.52
C LYS A 340 -21.84 7.54 -8.11
N SER A 341 -21.95 7.80 -9.41
CA SER A 341 -21.15 8.83 -10.05
C SER A 341 -21.96 9.71 -10.99
N ILE A 342 -21.53 10.97 -11.12
CA ILE A 342 -22.00 11.91 -12.15
C ILE A 342 -20.79 12.54 -12.86
N PRO A 343 -20.92 12.97 -14.13
CA PRO A 343 -19.84 13.68 -14.82
C PRO A 343 -19.40 14.94 -14.07
N ALA A 344 -18.09 15.16 -14.01
CA ALA A 344 -17.48 16.41 -13.56
C ALA A 344 -16.95 17.19 -14.78
N GLN A 345 -17.02 18.51 -14.70
CA GLN A 345 -16.46 19.41 -15.70
C GLN A 345 -14.94 19.42 -15.58
N VAL A 346 -14.24 19.42 -16.72
CA VAL A 346 -12.78 19.48 -16.81
C VAL A 346 -12.37 20.77 -17.51
N SER A 347 -11.59 21.61 -16.84
CA SER A 347 -10.90 22.76 -17.44
C SER A 347 -9.42 22.40 -17.74
N ALA A 348 -8.62 23.40 -18.10
CA ALA A 348 -7.19 23.22 -18.28
C ALA A 348 -6.50 22.74 -16.99
N ASP A 349 -6.92 23.30 -15.85
CA ASP A 349 -6.24 23.28 -14.56
C ASP A 349 -7.10 22.73 -13.41
N GLN A 350 -8.38 22.42 -13.62
CA GLN A 350 -9.30 22.04 -12.56
C GLN A 350 -10.36 21.02 -13.01
N VAL A 351 -10.84 20.23 -12.07
CA VAL A 351 -12.08 19.45 -12.18
C VAL A 351 -13.10 19.95 -11.18
N GLN A 352 -14.38 20.00 -11.56
CA GLN A 352 -15.45 20.43 -10.66
C GLN A 352 -16.79 19.76 -10.94
N ALA A 353 -17.60 19.60 -9.90
CA ALA A 353 -18.98 19.13 -10.02
C ALA A 353 -19.84 19.76 -8.92
N GLU A 354 -21.13 19.94 -9.21
CA GLU A 354 -22.11 20.27 -8.18
C GLU A 354 -22.50 19.02 -7.40
N LEU A 355 -22.52 19.12 -6.07
CA LEU A 355 -22.95 18.05 -5.18
C LEU A 355 -24.45 17.81 -5.34
N PRO A 356 -24.88 16.55 -5.54
CA PRO A 356 -26.26 16.15 -5.36
C PRO A 356 -26.77 16.48 -3.94
N PRO A 357 -28.09 16.57 -3.72
CA PRO A 357 -28.63 16.68 -2.37
C PRO A 357 -28.26 15.45 -1.54
N ASN A 358 -28.18 15.60 -0.21
CA ASN A 358 -27.98 14.52 0.77
C ASN A 358 -26.69 13.70 0.63
N VAL A 359 -25.66 14.23 -0.04
CA VAL A 359 -24.34 13.56 -0.10
C VAL A 359 -23.80 13.37 1.30
N PHE A 360 -23.46 12.12 1.62
CA PHE A 360 -22.81 11.74 2.87
C PHE A 360 -21.29 11.67 2.71
N GLN A 361 -20.81 11.00 1.67
CA GLN A 361 -19.39 10.96 1.35
C GLN A 361 -19.18 11.19 -0.15
N CYS A 362 -18.10 11.87 -0.52
CA CYS A 362 -17.75 12.06 -1.94
C CYS A 362 -16.26 12.33 -2.20
N PHE A 363 -15.85 12.16 -3.45
CA PHE A 363 -14.55 12.56 -3.98
C PHE A 363 -14.63 12.79 -5.50
N LEU A 364 -13.69 13.53 -6.07
CA LEU A 364 -13.55 13.67 -7.52
C LEU A 364 -12.47 12.71 -8.03
N SER A 365 -12.66 12.18 -9.24
CA SER A 365 -11.64 11.40 -9.95
C SER A 365 -11.50 11.89 -11.40
N ALA A 366 -10.26 11.99 -11.87
CA ALA A 366 -9.93 12.35 -13.24
C ALA A 366 -9.20 11.19 -13.93
N TYR A 367 -9.63 10.85 -15.14
CA TYR A 367 -9.17 9.72 -15.95
C TYR A 367 -8.50 10.23 -17.21
N ASP A 368 -7.41 9.61 -17.62
CA ASP A 368 -6.77 9.87 -18.92
C ASP A 368 -7.01 8.74 -19.93
N GLU A 369 -7.27 7.52 -19.47
CA GLU A 369 -7.54 6.35 -20.29
C GLU A 369 -8.67 5.49 -19.69
N LYS A 370 -9.31 4.66 -20.50
CA LYS A 370 -10.26 3.64 -20.03
C LYS A 370 -9.54 2.34 -19.71
N SER A 371 -10.01 1.62 -18.70
CA SER A 371 -9.58 0.26 -18.39
C SER A 371 -10.77 -0.61 -17.98
N PRO A 372 -10.64 -1.94 -17.96
CA PRO A 372 -11.69 -2.83 -17.44
C PRO A 372 -12.01 -2.66 -15.95
N PHE A 373 -11.20 -1.89 -15.22
CA PHE A 373 -11.29 -1.72 -13.77
C PHE A 373 -11.51 -0.26 -13.36
N ASP A 374 -11.63 0.68 -14.31
CA ASP A 374 -11.74 2.11 -14.05
C ASP A 374 -10.64 2.66 -13.09
N ASP A 375 -9.43 2.12 -13.21
CA ASP A 375 -8.31 2.36 -12.30
C ASP A 375 -7.26 3.36 -12.85
N LEU A 376 -7.35 3.74 -14.13
CA LEU A 376 -6.47 4.72 -14.76
C LEU A 376 -6.90 6.17 -14.44
N CYS A 377 -6.94 6.49 -13.14
CA CYS A 377 -7.40 7.78 -12.63
C CYS A 377 -6.56 8.30 -11.46
N GLY A 378 -6.71 9.59 -11.15
CA GLY A 378 -6.29 10.18 -9.88
C GLY A 378 -7.48 10.76 -9.12
N SER A 379 -7.52 10.53 -7.81
CA SER A 379 -8.64 10.91 -6.97
C SER A 379 -8.25 11.92 -5.89
N THR A 380 -9.17 12.82 -5.57
CA THR A 380 -9.03 13.76 -4.45
C THR A 380 -9.08 13.03 -3.11
N ASN A 381 -8.87 13.75 -2.00
CA ASN A 381 -9.28 13.21 -0.70
C ASN A 381 -10.81 12.98 -0.66
N LEU A 382 -11.21 11.99 0.14
CA LEU A 382 -12.58 11.77 0.56
C LEU A 382 -13.03 12.95 1.43
N LEU A 383 -14.22 13.46 1.14
CA LEU A 383 -14.98 14.32 2.06
C LEU A 383 -16.13 13.51 2.66
N GLU A 384 -16.39 13.75 3.94
CA GLU A 384 -17.52 13.21 4.67
C GLU A 384 -18.31 14.36 5.28
N PHE A 385 -19.63 14.29 5.17
CA PHE A 385 -20.57 15.31 5.64
C PHE A 385 -21.30 14.82 6.88
N PRO A 386 -21.64 15.74 7.80
CA PRO A 386 -22.42 15.38 8.98
C PRO A 386 -23.81 14.87 8.59
N VAL A 387 -24.27 13.84 9.30
CA VAL A 387 -25.64 13.34 9.19
C VAL A 387 -26.53 14.28 10.00
N TYR A 388 -27.29 15.15 9.32
CA TYR A 388 -28.34 15.92 9.99
C TYR A 388 -29.50 14.97 10.28
N GLY A 389 -29.80 14.81 11.57
CA GLY A 389 -30.81 13.88 12.10
C GLY A 389 -32.25 14.28 11.83
#